data_AF-A0A830DFH9-F1
#
_entry.id   AF-A0A830DFH9-F1
#
_cell.length_a   1.000
_cell.length_b   1.000
_cell.length_c   1.000
_cell.angle_alpha   90.00
_cell.angle_beta   90.00
_cell.angle_gamma   90.00
#
_symmetry.space_group_name_H-M   'P 1'
#
loop_
_entity.id
_entity.type
_entity.pdbx_description
1 polymer ?
#
loop_
_entity_poly.entity_id
_entity_poly.type
_entity_poly.pdbx_seq_one_letter_code
_entity_poly.pdbx_strand_id
1 'polypeptide(L)'
;MKVTLQSSCLVQPAEPTRRGSMPLSESDQTGVVTHVPTIYFYRPSQEWLTPQDTIYTTLKNSLSKVLVHFYPLAGRLRWLSGAHLELDCNSKGVQLIEACAEAELDDLGDFSPSPDFHKLIPQINYIDPIEEIPLLSVQLTKFQCGGITLSYTISHAVVDGQSALHFFSEWARLARGEPLGAPPILDRKLLRAGDPPSAHPRFHHTQFDPPPFLLGQNVYINPSEQCCGYASQVDALKIQANKTHVTARPHTRYEAITGHIWKCACKARKHVYNQPTAVGICVDVRRRVDPPLAG
;
A
#
# COMPACT_ATOMS: atom_id res chain seq x y z
N MET A 1 -3.14 -3.65 23.65
CA MET A 1 -4.61 -3.60 23.35
C MET A 1 -5.17 -4.97 22.94
N LYS A 2 -6.45 -5.27 23.27
CA LYS A 2 -7.19 -6.46 22.79
C LYS A 2 -8.19 -6.05 21.71
N VAL A 3 -8.20 -6.80 20.59
CA VAL A 3 -9.11 -6.61 19.46
C VAL A 3 -9.87 -7.91 19.24
N THR A 4 -11.20 -7.82 19.14
CA THR A 4 -12.11 -8.95 18.97
C THR A 4 -12.78 -8.84 17.62
N LEU A 5 -12.63 -9.87 16.79
CA LEU A 5 -13.33 -9.98 15.50
C LEU A 5 -14.80 -10.28 15.75
N GLN A 6 -15.69 -9.49 15.13
CA GLN A 6 -17.14 -9.66 15.22
C GLN A 6 -17.69 -10.43 14.03
N SER A 7 -17.32 -10.02 12.82
CA SER A 7 -17.82 -10.62 11.58
C SER A 7 -16.79 -10.47 10.46
N SER A 8 -16.91 -11.32 9.43
CA SER A 8 -16.11 -11.24 8.21
C SER A 8 -16.94 -11.74 7.03
N CYS A 9 -16.81 -11.08 5.88
CA CYS A 9 -17.44 -11.52 4.64
C CYS A 9 -16.60 -11.17 3.41
N LEU A 10 -16.89 -11.83 2.29
CA LEU A 10 -16.36 -11.47 0.98
C LEU A 10 -17.36 -10.57 0.26
N VAL A 11 -16.94 -9.33 -0.02
CA VAL A 11 -17.73 -8.34 -0.74
C VAL A 11 -17.43 -8.48 -2.23
N GLN A 12 -18.44 -8.86 -2.99
CA GLN A 12 -18.37 -8.98 -4.44
C GLN A 12 -18.80 -7.68 -5.13
N PRO A 13 -18.42 -7.46 -6.40
CA PRO A 13 -18.97 -6.36 -7.19
C PRO A 13 -20.50 -6.38 -7.21
N ALA A 14 -21.14 -5.21 -7.17
CA ALA A 14 -22.60 -5.08 -7.13
C ALA A 14 -23.29 -5.56 -8.41
N GLU A 15 -22.55 -5.59 -9.51
CA GLU A 15 -23.02 -5.98 -10.84
C GLU A 15 -22.04 -6.97 -11.48
N PRO A 16 -22.47 -7.79 -12.45
CA PRO A 16 -21.56 -8.66 -13.20
C PRO A 16 -20.44 -7.87 -13.89
N THR A 17 -19.19 -8.27 -13.63
CA THR A 17 -17.99 -7.64 -14.20
C THR A 17 -17.35 -8.53 -15.25
N ARG A 18 -16.41 -7.97 -16.03
CA ARG A 18 -15.58 -8.75 -16.96
C ARG A 18 -14.83 -9.82 -16.16
N ARG A 19 -14.94 -11.07 -16.63
CA ARG A 19 -14.27 -12.22 -16.03
C ARG A 19 -13.13 -12.73 -16.90
N GLY A 20 -12.22 -13.47 -16.27
CA GLY A 20 -11.13 -14.16 -16.94
C GLY A 20 -9.76 -13.61 -16.59
N SER A 21 -8.77 -14.10 -17.31
CA SER A 21 -7.37 -13.80 -17.07
C SER A 21 -6.98 -12.39 -17.52
N MET A 22 -6.34 -11.67 -16.60
CA MET A 22 -5.67 -10.40 -16.83
C MET A 22 -4.16 -10.59 -16.63
N PRO A 23 -3.35 -10.54 -17.71
CA PRO A 23 -1.90 -10.62 -17.59
C PRO A 23 -1.36 -9.39 -16.85
N LEU A 24 -0.47 -9.65 -15.91
CA LEU A 24 0.27 -8.61 -15.21
C LEU A 24 1.42 -8.10 -16.09
N SER A 25 1.76 -6.82 -15.95
CA SER A 25 2.89 -6.21 -16.66
C SER A 25 4.22 -6.66 -16.05
N GLU A 26 5.33 -6.47 -16.76
CA GLU A 26 6.67 -6.79 -16.27
C GLU A 26 7.01 -5.99 -15.01
N SER A 27 6.48 -4.78 -14.86
CA SER A 27 6.64 -3.99 -13.63
C SER A 27 5.93 -4.61 -12.43
N ASP A 28 4.76 -5.22 -12.64
CA ASP A 28 4.00 -5.93 -11.61
C ASP A 28 4.68 -7.23 -11.16
N GLN A 29 5.53 -7.81 -12.02
CA GLN A 29 6.32 -9.01 -11.72
C GLN A 29 7.59 -8.71 -10.90
N THR A 30 7.91 -7.44 -10.69
CA THR A 30 9.10 -7.05 -9.90
C THR A 30 8.79 -7.00 -8.41
N GLY A 31 9.76 -7.39 -7.59
CA GLY A 31 9.66 -7.32 -6.13
C GLY A 31 9.04 -8.56 -5.48
N VAL A 32 8.74 -8.44 -4.19
CA VAL A 32 8.17 -9.53 -3.38
C VAL A 32 6.65 -9.43 -3.42
N VAL A 33 5.97 -10.55 -3.66
CA VAL A 33 4.51 -10.65 -3.51
C VAL A 33 4.16 -10.41 -2.05
N THR A 34 3.63 -9.21 -1.79
CA THR A 34 3.26 -8.79 -0.45
C THR A 34 2.02 -7.91 -0.49
N HIS A 35 1.42 -7.69 0.67
CA HIS A 35 0.32 -6.78 0.88
C HIS A 35 0.82 -5.62 1.71
N VAL A 36 0.57 -4.40 1.23
CA VAL A 36 0.95 -3.20 1.95
C VAL A 36 -0.14 -2.84 2.95
N PRO A 37 0.17 -2.77 4.26
CA PRO A 37 -0.77 -2.36 5.26
C PRO A 37 -0.92 -0.83 5.28
N THR A 38 -2.11 -0.35 5.59
CA THR A 38 -2.38 1.06 5.89
C THR A 38 -3.52 1.14 6.90
N ILE A 39 -3.46 2.14 7.78
CA ILE A 39 -4.47 2.38 8.81
C ILE A 39 -4.85 3.86 8.81
N TYR A 40 -6.16 4.12 8.76
CA TYR A 40 -6.74 5.43 9.00
C TYR A 40 -7.43 5.45 10.36
N PHE A 41 -7.21 6.53 11.11
CA PHE A 41 -7.82 6.75 12.42
C PHE A 41 -8.85 7.87 12.29
N TYR A 42 -10.07 7.61 12.76
CA TYR A 42 -11.16 8.58 12.75
C TYR A 42 -11.69 8.77 14.17
N ARG A 43 -11.56 10.00 14.66
CA ARG A 43 -12.19 10.42 15.92
C ARG A 43 -13.71 10.52 15.75
N PRO A 44 -14.48 10.16 16.78
CA PRO A 44 -15.93 10.30 16.74
C PRO A 44 -16.32 11.75 16.42
N SER A 45 -17.29 11.94 15.53
CA SER A 45 -17.87 13.25 15.21
C SER A 45 -19.38 13.22 15.46
N GLN A 46 -19.95 14.37 15.81
CA GLN A 46 -21.39 14.54 16.00
C GLN A 46 -22.19 14.26 14.72
N GLU A 47 -21.56 14.34 13.55
CA GLU A 47 -22.17 14.10 12.23
C GLU A 47 -22.12 12.63 11.79
N TRP A 48 -21.57 11.73 12.60
CA TRP A 48 -21.52 10.31 12.25
C TRP A 48 -22.92 9.71 12.13
N LEU A 49 -23.07 8.77 11.20
CA LEU A 49 -24.29 7.97 11.07
C LEU A 49 -24.59 7.31 12.41
N THR A 50 -25.76 7.63 12.96
CA THR A 50 -26.08 7.53 14.40
C THR A 50 -26.31 6.10 14.94
N PRO A 51 -26.38 5.04 14.10
CA PRO A 51 -26.04 3.67 14.55
C PRO A 51 -24.84 2.99 13.87
N GLN A 52 -24.14 2.14 14.64
CA GLN A 52 -23.01 1.27 14.26
C GLN A 52 -23.19 0.48 12.95
N ASP A 53 -24.38 -0.08 12.77
CA ASP A 53 -24.75 -0.90 11.62
C ASP A 53 -24.73 -0.07 10.33
N THR A 54 -24.94 1.24 10.45
CA THR A 54 -24.97 2.14 9.30
C THR A 54 -23.59 2.34 8.72
N ILE A 55 -22.53 2.44 9.55
CA ILE A 55 -21.16 2.62 9.03
C ILE A 55 -20.71 1.35 8.31
N TYR A 56 -20.83 0.19 8.94
CA TYR A 56 -20.42 -1.07 8.33
C TYR A 56 -21.23 -1.36 7.05
N THR A 57 -22.55 -1.18 7.10
CA THR A 57 -23.42 -1.37 5.93
C THR A 57 -23.10 -0.38 4.81
N THR A 58 -22.83 0.88 5.14
CA THR A 58 -22.43 1.90 4.15
C THR A 58 -21.11 1.53 3.48
N LEU A 59 -20.09 1.13 4.27
CA LEU A 59 -18.80 0.69 3.75
C LEU A 59 -18.95 -0.56 2.87
N LYS A 60 -19.71 -1.56 3.32
CA LYS A 60 -19.97 -2.79 2.56
C LYS A 60 -20.67 -2.51 1.23
N ASN A 61 -21.74 -1.72 1.24
CA ASN A 61 -22.51 -1.40 0.05
C ASN A 61 -21.73 -0.55 -0.94
N SER A 62 -21.01 0.47 -0.46
CA SER A 62 -20.15 1.30 -1.31
C SER A 62 -18.95 0.54 -1.85
N LEU A 63 -18.39 -0.40 -1.08
CA LEU A 63 -17.31 -1.28 -1.53
C LEU A 63 -17.80 -2.17 -2.68
N SER A 64 -18.98 -2.77 -2.54
CA SER A 64 -19.58 -3.56 -3.61
C SER A 64 -19.80 -2.74 -4.89
N LYS A 65 -20.23 -1.47 -4.77
CA LYS A 65 -20.40 -0.56 -5.91
C LYS A 65 -19.08 -0.17 -6.57
N VAL A 66 -18.07 0.24 -5.80
CA VAL A 66 -16.77 0.67 -6.38
C VAL A 66 -16.06 -0.50 -7.07
N LEU A 67 -16.26 -1.72 -6.58
CA LEU A 67 -15.70 -2.94 -7.19
C LEU A 67 -16.29 -3.27 -8.56
N VAL A 68 -17.37 -2.61 -9.01
CA VAL A 68 -17.81 -2.70 -10.42
C VAL A 68 -16.76 -2.07 -11.33
N HIS A 69 -16.21 -0.93 -10.93
CA HIS A 69 -15.20 -0.20 -11.69
C HIS A 69 -13.79 -0.74 -11.45
N PHE A 70 -13.49 -1.13 -10.21
CA PHE A 70 -12.21 -1.69 -9.79
C PHE A 70 -12.26 -3.21 -9.65
N TYR A 71 -12.99 -3.87 -10.55
CA TYR A 71 -13.26 -5.30 -10.51
C TYR A 71 -12.02 -6.21 -10.39
N PRO A 72 -10.82 -5.85 -10.90
CA PRO A 72 -9.65 -6.72 -10.73
C PRO A 72 -9.28 -6.93 -9.25
N LEU A 73 -9.58 -5.98 -8.35
CA LEU A 73 -9.32 -6.13 -6.91
C LEU A 73 -10.20 -7.20 -6.25
N ALA A 74 -11.32 -7.59 -6.86
CA ALA A 74 -12.16 -8.70 -6.41
C ALA A 74 -11.69 -10.06 -6.97
N GLY A 75 -10.60 -10.10 -7.73
CA GLY A 75 -10.03 -11.32 -8.30
C GLY A 75 -9.07 -12.05 -7.35
N ARG A 76 -8.26 -12.95 -7.90
CA ARG A 76 -7.18 -13.66 -7.21
C ARG A 76 -5.95 -13.76 -8.09
N LEU A 77 -4.77 -13.79 -7.48
CA LEU A 77 -3.54 -14.10 -8.20
C LEU A 77 -3.45 -15.61 -8.43
N ARG A 78 -2.77 -16.01 -9.51
CA ARG A 78 -2.42 -17.40 -9.78
C ARG A 78 -1.04 -17.49 -10.41
N TRP A 79 -0.35 -18.60 -10.19
CA TRP A 79 0.93 -18.86 -10.85
C TRP A 79 0.72 -19.50 -12.23
N LEU A 80 1.33 -18.89 -13.25
CA LEU A 80 1.53 -19.49 -14.57
C LEU A 80 2.91 -20.14 -14.63
N SER A 81 2.92 -21.46 -14.89
CA SER A 81 4.14 -22.26 -15.04
C SER A 81 5.15 -22.10 -13.88
N GLY A 82 4.67 -21.73 -12.68
CA GLY A 82 5.48 -21.55 -11.48
C GLY A 82 6.39 -20.32 -11.46
N ALA A 83 6.38 -19.47 -12.48
CA ALA A 83 7.34 -18.36 -12.61
C ALA A 83 6.71 -16.99 -12.86
N HIS A 84 5.48 -16.93 -13.38
CA HIS A 84 4.82 -15.68 -13.73
C HIS A 84 3.47 -15.56 -13.03
N LEU A 85 3.18 -14.41 -12.46
CA LEU A 85 1.88 -14.15 -11.86
C LEU A 85 0.87 -13.70 -12.90
N GLU A 86 -0.35 -14.19 -12.78
CA GLU A 86 -1.48 -13.68 -13.53
C GLU A 86 -2.62 -13.35 -12.57
N LEU A 87 -3.42 -12.34 -12.92
CA LEU A 87 -4.61 -11.98 -12.20
C LEU A 87 -5.83 -12.66 -12.81
N ASP A 88 -6.50 -13.53 -12.06
CA ASP A 88 -7.80 -14.09 -12.42
C ASP A 88 -8.93 -13.19 -11.90
N CYS A 89 -9.61 -12.49 -12.80
CA CYS A 89 -10.78 -11.67 -12.49
C CYS A 89 -12.03 -12.54 -12.29
N ASN A 90 -12.05 -13.36 -11.24
CA ASN A 90 -13.13 -14.31 -10.95
C ASN A 90 -14.25 -13.76 -10.04
N SER A 91 -14.13 -12.51 -9.60
CA SER A 91 -15.08 -11.84 -8.70
C SER A 91 -15.32 -12.61 -7.38
N LYS A 92 -14.33 -13.34 -6.86
CA LYS A 92 -14.38 -13.98 -5.54
C LYS A 92 -14.59 -12.96 -4.41
N GLY A 93 -14.24 -11.70 -4.63
CA GLY A 93 -14.53 -10.58 -3.73
C GLY A 93 -13.37 -10.19 -2.82
N VAL A 94 -13.58 -9.07 -2.13
CA VAL A 94 -12.68 -8.43 -1.17
C VAL A 94 -13.09 -8.81 0.24
N GLN A 95 -12.13 -9.11 1.12
CA GLN A 95 -12.47 -9.44 2.50
C GLN A 95 -12.79 -8.17 3.29
N LEU A 96 -13.95 -8.14 3.95
CA LEU A 96 -14.36 -7.06 4.84
C LEU A 96 -14.61 -7.63 6.24
N ILE A 97 -13.86 -7.11 7.21
CA ILE A 97 -13.84 -7.56 8.60
C ILE A 97 -14.42 -6.46 9.49
N GLU A 98 -15.29 -6.85 10.41
CA GLU A 98 -15.75 -6.00 11.51
C GLU A 98 -15.11 -6.46 12.82
N ALA A 99 -14.59 -5.52 13.59
CA ALA A 99 -13.93 -5.78 14.86
C ALA A 99 -14.24 -4.69 15.90
N CYS A 100 -14.03 -5.00 17.17
CA CYS A 100 -14.05 -4.05 18.27
C CYS A 100 -12.75 -4.11 19.07
N ALA A 101 -12.30 -2.97 19.58
CA ALA A 101 -11.16 -2.84 20.46
C ALA A 101 -11.62 -2.49 21.88
N GLU A 102 -11.07 -3.19 22.88
CA GLU A 102 -11.25 -2.85 24.31
C GLU A 102 -10.26 -1.75 24.71
N ALA A 103 -10.27 -0.63 23.98
CA ALA A 103 -9.43 0.55 24.20
C ALA A 103 -10.12 1.79 23.64
N GLU A 104 -9.65 2.96 24.04
CA GLU A 104 -9.99 4.23 23.43
C GLU A 104 -8.97 4.61 22.35
N LEU A 105 -9.36 5.47 21.41
CA LEU A 105 -8.45 5.90 20.34
C LEU A 105 -7.27 6.71 20.89
N ASP A 106 -7.51 7.48 21.95
CA ASP A 106 -6.48 8.31 22.60
C ASP A 106 -5.46 7.47 23.39
N ASP A 107 -5.80 6.23 23.77
CA ASP A 107 -4.85 5.27 24.36
C ASP A 107 -3.72 4.88 23.38
N LEU A 108 -3.91 5.12 22.08
CA LEU A 108 -2.91 4.85 21.04
C LEU A 108 -1.83 5.93 20.95
N GLY A 109 -1.94 7.02 21.72
CA GLY A 109 -0.92 8.06 21.83
C GLY A 109 -0.80 8.93 20.57
N ASP A 110 0.42 9.13 20.10
CA ASP A 110 0.75 10.01 18.97
C ASP A 110 0.63 9.32 17.59
N PHE A 111 0.08 8.11 17.57
CA PHE A 111 -0.03 7.25 16.38
C PHE A 111 1.33 6.87 15.76
N SER A 112 2.42 6.99 16.52
CA SER A 112 3.70 6.40 16.11
C SER A 112 3.59 4.88 16.00
N PRO A 113 4.32 4.24 15.07
CA PRO A 113 4.24 2.80 14.86
C PRO A 113 4.42 2.01 16.15
N SER A 114 3.40 1.24 16.50
CA SER A 114 3.37 0.39 17.69
C SER A 114 3.07 -1.05 17.29
N PRO A 115 3.67 -2.06 17.97
CA PRO A 115 3.30 -3.46 17.77
C PRO A 115 1.80 -3.72 17.92
N ASP A 116 1.10 -2.92 18.72
CA ASP A 116 -0.36 -3.05 18.90
C ASP A 116 -1.16 -2.71 17.62
N PHE A 117 -0.61 -1.93 16.68
CA PHE A 117 -1.29 -1.61 15.42
C PHE A 117 -1.42 -2.82 14.50
N HIS A 118 -0.56 -3.84 14.62
CA HIS A 118 -0.72 -5.09 13.86
C HIS A 118 -2.08 -5.75 14.13
N LYS A 119 -2.63 -5.61 15.34
CA LYS A 119 -3.95 -6.15 15.71
C LYS A 119 -5.11 -5.39 15.05
N LEU A 120 -4.86 -4.16 14.62
CA LEU A 120 -5.83 -3.31 13.94
C LEU A 120 -5.82 -3.53 12.43
N ILE A 121 -4.88 -4.31 11.89
CA ILE A 121 -4.66 -4.50 10.46
C ILE A 121 -5.02 -5.95 10.06
N PRO A 122 -5.74 -6.19 8.95
CA PRO A 122 -6.01 -7.55 8.48
C PRO A 122 -4.70 -8.29 8.19
N GLN A 123 -4.54 -9.45 8.81
CA GLN A 123 -3.36 -10.29 8.60
C GLN A 123 -3.54 -11.18 7.36
N ILE A 124 -2.50 -11.28 6.54
CA ILE A 124 -2.47 -12.14 5.35
C ILE A 124 -1.64 -13.37 5.66
N ASN A 125 -2.23 -14.56 5.44
CA ASN A 125 -1.53 -15.83 5.61
C ASN A 125 -0.98 -16.31 4.26
N TYR A 126 0.31 -16.09 4.02
CA TYR A 126 0.98 -16.55 2.80
C TYR A 126 1.28 -18.06 2.76
N ILE A 127 0.87 -18.81 3.79
CA ILE A 127 0.88 -20.28 3.75
C ILE A 127 -0.28 -20.78 2.88
N ASP A 128 -1.37 -20.02 2.80
CA ASP A 128 -2.51 -20.38 1.98
C ASP A 128 -2.17 -20.29 0.48
N PRO A 129 -2.80 -21.11 -0.39
CA PRO A 129 -2.63 -20.99 -1.83
C PRO A 129 -2.92 -19.57 -2.30
N ILE A 130 -2.07 -19.04 -3.20
CA ILE A 130 -2.19 -17.65 -3.66
C ILE A 130 -3.54 -17.38 -4.35
N GLU A 131 -4.14 -18.42 -4.94
CA GLU A 131 -5.46 -18.42 -5.58
C GLU A 131 -6.63 -18.26 -4.59
N GLU A 132 -6.38 -18.40 -3.28
CA GLU A 132 -7.35 -18.19 -2.23
C GLU A 132 -7.15 -16.86 -1.48
N ILE A 133 -5.93 -16.32 -1.48
CA ILE A 133 -5.58 -15.06 -0.81
C ILE A 133 -6.31 -13.86 -1.49
N PRO A 134 -7.18 -13.13 -0.77
CA PRO A 134 -7.80 -11.91 -1.29
C PRO A 134 -6.75 -10.85 -1.62
N LEU A 135 -6.91 -10.13 -2.73
CA LEU A 135 -6.00 -9.03 -3.11
C LEU A 135 -6.14 -7.80 -2.22
N LEU A 136 -7.30 -7.67 -1.58
CA LEU A 136 -7.62 -6.61 -0.65
C LEU A 136 -8.38 -7.24 0.52
N SER A 137 -7.90 -6.93 1.72
CA SER A 137 -8.61 -7.16 2.98
C SER A 137 -8.75 -5.83 3.71
N VAL A 138 -9.93 -5.55 4.24
CA VAL A 138 -10.27 -4.32 4.94
C VAL A 138 -10.84 -4.67 6.30
N GLN A 139 -10.42 -3.96 7.34
CA GLN A 139 -10.95 -4.11 8.70
C GLN A 139 -11.45 -2.77 9.23
N LEU A 140 -12.71 -2.76 9.64
CA LEU A 140 -13.31 -1.70 10.44
C LEU A 140 -13.21 -2.09 11.91
N THR A 141 -12.43 -1.36 12.70
CA THR A 141 -12.33 -1.59 14.15
C THR A 141 -12.98 -0.45 14.90
N LYS A 142 -13.90 -0.75 15.81
CA LYS A 142 -14.61 0.23 16.66
C LYS A 142 -14.01 0.27 18.06
N PHE A 143 -13.81 1.47 18.60
CA PHE A 143 -13.21 1.72 19.91
C PHE A 143 -14.28 2.10 20.94
N GLN A 144 -13.96 1.98 22.23
CA GLN A 144 -14.89 2.26 23.33
C GLN A 144 -15.35 3.73 23.35
N CYS A 145 -14.46 4.66 22.99
CA CYS A 145 -14.76 6.08 22.86
C CYS A 145 -15.65 6.42 21.65
N GLY A 146 -16.12 5.41 20.90
CA GLY A 146 -16.87 5.58 19.67
C GLY A 146 -16.00 5.90 18.45
N GLY A 147 -14.68 6.07 18.59
CA GLY A 147 -13.76 6.22 17.45
C GLY A 147 -13.67 4.95 16.60
N ILE A 148 -13.19 5.08 15.36
CA ILE A 148 -12.97 3.94 14.47
C ILE A 148 -11.59 3.97 13.84
N THR A 149 -11.08 2.79 13.50
CA THR A 149 -10.03 2.65 12.50
C THR A 149 -10.58 1.93 11.28
N LEU A 150 -10.16 2.42 10.11
CA LEU A 150 -10.33 1.73 8.86
C LEU A 150 -8.94 1.36 8.36
N SER A 151 -8.61 0.09 8.41
CA SER A 151 -7.33 -0.42 7.96
C SER A 151 -7.51 -1.37 6.79
N TYR A 152 -6.45 -1.55 6.02
CA TYR A 152 -6.45 -2.48 4.92
C TYR A 152 -5.07 -3.05 4.67
N THR A 153 -5.05 -4.17 3.98
CA THR A 153 -3.88 -4.76 3.33
C THR A 153 -4.21 -4.98 1.86
N ILE A 154 -3.39 -4.45 0.96
CA ILE A 154 -3.62 -4.51 -0.49
C ILE A 154 -2.39 -5.07 -1.21
N SER A 155 -2.60 -6.04 -2.11
CA SER A 155 -1.53 -6.74 -2.81
C SER A 155 -0.75 -5.79 -3.73
N HIS A 156 0.53 -5.60 -3.45
CA HIS A 156 1.42 -4.74 -4.22
C HIS A 156 1.74 -5.31 -5.61
N ALA A 157 1.42 -6.59 -5.85
CA ALA A 157 1.55 -7.19 -7.18
C ALA A 157 0.50 -6.67 -8.18
N VAL A 158 -0.55 -6.00 -7.71
CA VAL A 158 -1.62 -5.47 -8.58
C VAL A 158 -1.79 -3.95 -8.50
N VAL A 159 -1.24 -3.30 -7.47
CA VAL A 159 -1.33 -1.85 -7.28
C VAL A 159 0.00 -1.26 -6.79
N ASP A 160 0.26 -0.03 -7.22
CA ASP A 160 1.21 0.87 -6.57
C ASP A 160 0.48 1.85 -5.63
N GLY A 161 1.25 2.72 -4.96
CA GLY A 161 0.69 3.70 -4.03
C GLY A 161 -0.32 4.66 -4.67
N GLN A 162 -0.11 5.11 -5.91
CA GLN A 162 -1.05 6.01 -6.60
C GLN A 162 -2.36 5.29 -6.93
N SER A 163 -2.29 4.06 -7.43
CA SER A 163 -3.46 3.26 -7.78
C SER A 163 -4.28 2.88 -6.53
N ALA A 164 -3.61 2.58 -5.41
CA ALA A 164 -4.28 2.36 -4.13
C ALA A 164 -5.01 3.63 -3.67
N LEU A 165 -4.34 4.80 -3.68
CA LEU A 165 -4.96 6.08 -3.31
C LEU A 165 -6.15 6.43 -4.19
N HIS A 166 -6.08 6.18 -5.50
CA HIS A 166 -7.20 6.37 -6.42
C HIS A 166 -8.39 5.50 -6.03
N PHE A 167 -8.17 4.21 -5.78
CA PHE A 167 -9.23 3.29 -5.33
C PHE A 167 -9.90 3.76 -4.03
N PHE A 168 -9.12 4.08 -2.98
CA PHE A 168 -9.70 4.50 -1.69
C PHE A 168 -10.39 5.86 -1.78
N SER A 169 -9.91 6.76 -2.62
CA SER A 169 -10.57 8.05 -2.87
C SER A 169 -11.93 7.85 -3.53
N GLU A 170 -12.01 7.03 -4.58
CA GLU A 170 -13.28 6.73 -5.26
C GLU A 170 -14.24 5.93 -4.37
N TRP A 171 -13.72 4.98 -3.58
CA TRP A 171 -14.53 4.26 -2.61
C TRP A 171 -15.14 5.21 -1.57
N ALA A 172 -14.34 6.13 -1.01
CA ALA A 172 -14.82 7.12 -0.06
C ALA A 172 -15.87 8.07 -0.67
N ARG A 173 -15.74 8.42 -1.96
CA ARG A 173 -16.74 9.23 -2.68
C ARG A 173 -18.07 8.48 -2.81
N LEU A 174 -18.05 7.23 -3.26
CA LEU A 174 -19.26 6.42 -3.33
C LEU A 174 -19.88 6.16 -1.95
N ALA A 175 -19.07 6.04 -0.90
CA ALA A 175 -19.55 5.91 0.48
C ALA A 175 -20.29 7.17 0.97
N ARG A 176 -19.93 8.36 0.48
CA ARG A 176 -20.65 9.62 0.74
C ARG A 176 -21.87 9.82 -0.16
N GLY A 177 -22.16 8.88 -1.07
CA GLY A 177 -23.25 9.00 -2.04
C GLY A 177 -22.93 9.90 -3.24
N GLU A 178 -21.67 10.27 -3.43
CA GLU A 178 -21.22 10.99 -4.64
C GLU A 178 -21.10 10.02 -5.83
N PRO A 179 -21.27 10.48 -7.09
CA PRO A 179 -21.01 9.66 -8.28
C PRO A 179 -19.52 9.37 -8.43
N LEU A 180 -19.12 8.32 -9.17
CA LEU A 180 -17.70 8.05 -9.48
C LEU A 180 -17.04 9.26 -10.18
N GLY A 181 -15.78 9.54 -9.85
CA GLY A 181 -15.05 10.73 -10.26
C GLY A 181 -14.29 10.44 -11.53
N ALA A 182 -13.29 9.57 -11.43
CA ALA A 182 -12.59 9.02 -12.57
C ALA A 182 -12.56 7.48 -12.50
N PRO A 183 -12.96 6.76 -13.57
CA PRO A 183 -12.79 5.31 -13.63
C PRO A 183 -11.31 4.92 -13.73
N PRO A 184 -10.91 3.73 -13.26
CA PRO A 184 -9.54 3.26 -13.37
C PRO A 184 -9.19 2.88 -14.82
N ILE A 185 -7.93 3.06 -15.17
CA ILE A 185 -7.36 2.54 -16.41
C ILE A 185 -6.80 1.16 -16.12
N LEU A 186 -7.48 0.13 -16.64
CA LEU A 186 -7.18 -1.27 -16.33
C LEU A 186 -6.43 -2.00 -17.46
N ASP A 187 -6.16 -1.32 -18.59
CA ASP A 187 -5.39 -1.91 -19.68
C ASP A 187 -3.90 -1.98 -19.33
N ARG A 188 -3.50 -3.11 -18.75
CA ARG A 188 -2.09 -3.37 -18.38
C ARG A 188 -1.17 -3.53 -19.58
N LYS A 189 -1.69 -3.67 -20.81
CA LYS A 189 -0.86 -3.77 -22.02
C LYS A 189 -0.04 -2.50 -22.28
N LEU A 190 -0.49 -1.36 -21.74
CA LEU A 190 0.22 -0.08 -21.84
C LEU A 190 1.62 -0.09 -21.22
N LEU A 191 1.88 -1.00 -20.27
CA LEU A 191 3.16 -1.18 -19.61
C LEU A 191 3.86 -2.49 -19.99
N ARG A 192 3.36 -3.19 -21.01
CA ARG A 192 3.91 -4.48 -21.41
C ARG A 192 5.18 -4.32 -22.25
N ALA A 193 6.20 -5.11 -21.95
CA ALA A 193 7.40 -5.23 -22.77
C ALA A 193 7.21 -6.23 -23.93
N GLY A 194 6.57 -5.75 -25.01
CA GLY A 194 6.37 -6.51 -26.26
C GLY A 194 5.06 -7.32 -26.33
N ASP A 195 4.79 -7.95 -27.47
CA ASP A 195 3.65 -8.88 -27.64
C ASP A 195 4.05 -10.05 -28.58
N PRO A 196 4.21 -11.29 -28.07
CA PRO A 196 4.00 -11.73 -26.69
C PRO A 196 5.04 -11.12 -25.71
N PRO A 197 4.77 -11.11 -24.39
CA PRO A 197 5.72 -10.63 -23.37
C PRO A 197 7.08 -11.30 -23.57
N SER A 198 8.10 -10.52 -23.95
CA SER A 198 9.44 -11.03 -24.21
C SER A 198 10.37 -10.42 -23.16
N ALA A 199 10.29 -10.95 -21.95
CA ALA A 199 10.98 -10.37 -20.79
C ALA A 199 12.22 -11.19 -20.45
N HIS A 200 13.28 -11.03 -21.24
CA HIS A 200 14.62 -11.18 -20.69
C HIS A 200 15.19 -9.77 -20.52
N PRO A 201 15.64 -9.40 -19.30
CA PRO A 201 16.32 -8.13 -19.11
C PRO A 201 17.40 -7.97 -20.17
N ARG A 202 17.36 -6.88 -20.93
CA ARG A 202 18.37 -6.61 -21.98
C ARG A 202 19.77 -6.44 -21.40
N PHE A 203 19.85 -6.09 -20.11
CA PHE A 203 21.06 -5.92 -19.34
C PHE A 203 20.77 -6.15 -17.86
N HIS A 204 21.84 -6.37 -17.09
CA HIS A 204 21.74 -6.51 -15.64
C HIS A 204 21.35 -5.19 -14.99
N HIS A 205 20.33 -5.24 -14.13
CA HIS A 205 19.76 -4.09 -13.47
C HIS A 205 20.20 -4.07 -12.01
N THR A 206 21.34 -3.44 -11.73
CA THR A 206 21.92 -3.41 -10.37
C THR A 206 21.00 -2.78 -9.33
N GLN A 207 20.00 -1.99 -9.74
CA GLN A 207 18.99 -1.45 -8.82
C GLN A 207 18.04 -2.52 -8.24
N PHE A 208 17.99 -3.72 -8.81
CA PHE A 208 17.25 -4.86 -8.29
C PHE A 208 18.13 -5.86 -7.54
N ASP A 209 19.43 -5.58 -7.42
CA ASP A 209 20.33 -6.41 -6.63
C ASP A 209 19.93 -6.35 -5.14
N PRO A 210 20.18 -7.42 -4.38
CA PRO A 210 20.04 -7.37 -2.93
C PRO A 210 20.86 -6.21 -2.35
N PRO A 211 20.36 -5.54 -1.28
CA PRO A 211 21.11 -4.48 -0.63
C PRO A 211 22.48 -4.98 -0.15
N PRO A 212 23.51 -4.12 -0.14
CA PRO A 212 24.85 -4.54 0.25
C PRO A 212 24.87 -5.06 1.69
N PHE A 213 25.61 -6.14 1.93
CA PHE A 213 25.79 -6.71 3.26
C PHE A 213 26.55 -5.74 4.18
N LEU A 214 26.23 -5.77 5.47
CA LEU A 214 26.98 -5.06 6.50
C LEU A 214 28.31 -5.78 6.74
N LEU A 215 29.42 -5.08 6.50
CA LEU A 215 30.77 -5.62 6.71
C LEU A 215 30.98 -5.88 8.21
N GLY A 216 31.43 -7.09 8.55
CA GLY A 216 31.75 -7.47 9.93
C GLY A 216 30.55 -7.87 10.81
N GLN A 217 29.35 -8.03 10.25
CA GLN A 217 28.19 -8.58 10.96
C GLN A 217 27.71 -9.89 10.32
N ASN A 218 27.57 -10.94 11.13
CA ASN A 218 27.05 -12.26 10.71
C ASN A 218 25.53 -12.41 10.91
N VAL A 219 24.80 -11.32 11.12
CA VAL A 219 23.39 -11.37 11.54
C VAL A 219 22.51 -10.61 10.55
N TYR A 220 21.53 -11.32 9.99
CA TYR A 220 20.36 -10.71 9.37
C TYR A 220 19.60 -9.91 10.43
N ILE A 221 19.76 -8.59 10.44
CA ILE A 221 18.96 -7.71 11.30
C ILE A 221 17.55 -7.65 10.68
N ASN A 222 16.54 -8.07 11.44
CA ASN A 222 15.14 -7.91 11.08
C ASN A 222 14.86 -6.41 10.79
N PRO A 223 14.35 -6.05 9.60
CA PRO A 223 14.10 -4.67 9.26
C PRO A 223 12.78 -4.21 9.89
N SER A 224 12.82 -3.73 11.13
CA SER A 224 11.67 -2.99 11.68
C SER A 224 12.11 -1.91 12.66
N GLU A 225 13.01 -1.04 12.22
CA GLU A 225 13.16 0.28 12.85
C GLU A 225 12.45 1.30 11.97
N GLN A 226 11.21 1.61 12.32
CA GLN A 226 10.43 2.63 11.62
C GLN A 226 10.76 4.00 12.22
N CYS A 227 11.40 4.86 11.43
CA CYS A 227 11.77 6.20 11.87
C CYS A 227 10.61 7.16 11.63
N CYS A 228 10.09 7.80 12.69
CA CYS A 228 9.12 8.87 12.58
C CYS A 228 9.84 10.18 12.23
N GLY A 229 9.47 10.81 11.11
CA GLY A 229 9.91 12.16 10.79
C GLY A 229 8.97 13.19 11.41
N TYR A 230 9.48 14.05 12.28
CA TYR A 230 8.69 15.17 12.81
C TYR A 230 8.55 16.28 11.76
N ALA A 231 7.31 16.59 11.37
CA ALA A 231 6.99 17.62 10.38
C ALA A 231 7.62 19.00 10.71
N SER A 232 7.81 19.30 12.00
CA SER A 232 8.36 20.57 12.50
C SER A 232 9.80 20.86 12.06
N GLN A 233 10.56 19.86 11.60
CA GLN A 233 11.97 20.03 11.21
C GLN A 233 12.19 20.06 9.70
N VAL A 234 11.16 19.78 8.90
CA VAL A 234 11.27 19.61 7.44
C VAL A 234 11.80 20.87 6.75
N ASP A 235 11.27 22.04 7.10
CA ASP A 235 11.67 23.29 6.47
C ASP A 235 13.09 23.70 6.86
N ALA A 236 13.48 23.48 8.11
CA ALA A 236 14.85 23.71 8.57
C ALA A 236 15.85 22.81 7.82
N LEU A 237 15.52 21.52 7.62
CA LEU A 237 16.34 20.60 6.83
C LEU A 237 16.48 21.04 5.37
N LYS A 238 15.38 21.46 4.74
CA LYS A 238 15.40 21.97 3.37
C LYS A 238 16.24 23.25 3.25
N ILE A 239 16.07 24.20 4.17
CA ILE A 239 16.87 25.43 4.18
C ILE A 239 18.35 25.10 4.33
N GLN A 240 18.70 24.20 5.27
CA GLN A 240 20.09 23.82 5.50
C GLN A 240 20.70 23.15 4.27
N ALA A 241 20.00 22.20 3.64
CA ALA A 241 20.49 21.51 2.44
C ALA A 241 20.85 22.48 1.31
N ASN A 242 20.04 23.53 1.13
CA ASN A 242 20.23 24.55 0.09
C ASN A 242 21.27 25.64 0.43
N LYS A 243 21.72 25.74 1.68
CA LYS A 243 22.81 26.66 2.07
C LYS A 243 24.19 26.08 1.79
N THR A 244 24.33 24.76 1.97
CA THR A 244 25.62 24.07 1.92
C THR A 244 26.12 23.76 0.51
N HIS A 245 25.24 23.66 -0.49
CA HIS A 245 25.61 23.29 -1.85
C HIS A 245 24.86 24.13 -2.88
N VAL A 246 25.61 24.80 -3.77
CA VAL A 246 25.04 25.48 -4.93
C VAL A 246 24.85 24.44 -6.03
N THR A 247 23.60 24.13 -6.33
CA THR A 247 23.21 23.22 -7.42
C THR A 247 22.43 24.00 -8.48
N ALA A 248 22.22 23.41 -9.67
CA ALA A 248 21.50 24.07 -10.76
C ALA A 248 20.04 24.45 -10.41
N ARG A 249 19.44 23.76 -9.44
CA ARG A 249 18.14 24.11 -8.85
C ARG A 249 18.14 23.81 -7.35
N PRO A 250 17.33 24.52 -6.54
CA PRO A 250 17.16 24.19 -5.14
C PRO A 250 16.70 22.74 -4.93
N HIS A 251 17.19 22.13 -3.84
CA HIS A 251 16.72 20.84 -3.34
C HIS A 251 15.27 20.94 -2.85
N THR A 252 14.49 19.93 -3.20
CA THR A 252 13.10 19.73 -2.76
C THR A 252 13.05 19.26 -1.29
N ARG A 253 11.85 19.33 -0.67
CA ARG A 253 11.64 18.75 0.68
C ARG A 253 11.95 17.26 0.69
N TYR A 254 11.52 16.53 -0.34
CA TYR A 254 11.78 15.09 -0.47
C TYR A 254 13.28 14.80 -0.51
N GLU A 255 14.04 15.47 -1.37
CA GLU A 255 15.50 15.28 -1.47
C GLU A 255 16.22 15.58 -0.15
N ALA A 256 15.85 16.69 0.52
CA ALA A 256 16.45 17.08 1.79
C ALA A 256 16.17 16.07 2.91
N ILE A 257 14.91 15.62 3.04
CA ILE A 257 14.52 14.64 4.06
C ILE A 257 15.17 13.28 3.78
N THR A 258 15.07 12.77 2.55
CA THR A 258 15.64 11.47 2.15
C THR A 258 17.14 11.43 2.38
N GLY A 259 17.87 12.48 1.97
CA GLY A 259 19.30 12.59 2.21
C GLY A 259 19.65 12.66 3.71
N HIS A 260 18.86 13.39 4.50
CA HIS A 260 19.05 13.46 5.95
C HIS A 260 18.82 12.10 6.63
N ILE A 261 17.71 11.42 6.32
CA ILE A 261 17.39 10.09 6.86
C ILE A 261 18.47 9.09 6.47
N TRP A 262 18.91 9.08 5.21
CA TRP A 262 19.97 8.18 4.75
C TRP A 262 21.27 8.40 5.52
N LYS A 263 21.68 9.66 5.73
CA LYS A 263 22.84 10.02 6.54
C LYS A 263 22.69 9.57 7.99
N CYS A 264 21.53 9.80 8.61
CA CYS A 264 21.25 9.40 9.98
C CYS A 264 21.26 7.88 10.15
N ALA A 265 20.66 7.14 9.21
CA ALA A 265 20.67 5.67 9.21
C ALA A 265 22.10 5.11 9.12
N CYS A 266 22.94 5.67 8.24
CA CYS A 266 24.35 5.26 8.14
C CYS A 266 25.13 5.52 9.44
N LYS A 267 24.90 6.67 10.08
CA LYS A 267 25.52 7.00 11.38
C LYS A 267 25.05 6.05 12.50
N ALA A 268 23.74 5.79 12.58
CA ALA A 268 23.15 4.93 13.61
C ALA A 268 23.68 3.50 13.51
N ARG A 269 23.85 2.98 12.29
CA ARG A 269 24.44 1.66 12.03
C ARG A 269 25.96 1.59 12.27
N LYS A 270 26.61 2.70 12.62
CA LYS A 270 28.06 2.78 12.90
C LYS A 270 28.91 2.18 11.76
N HIS A 271 28.53 2.47 10.52
CA HIS A 271 29.23 1.96 9.34
C HIS A 271 30.74 2.26 9.39
N VAL A 272 31.55 1.28 9.00
CA VAL A 272 32.98 1.49 8.72
C VAL A 272 33.15 2.40 7.49
N TYR A 273 34.29 3.07 7.38
CA TYR A 273 34.54 4.09 6.35
C TYR A 273 34.27 3.60 4.92
N ASN A 274 34.59 2.34 4.62
CA ASN A 274 34.45 1.72 3.31
C ASN A 274 33.15 0.91 3.13
N GLN A 275 32.17 1.01 4.03
CA GLN A 275 30.90 0.30 3.93
C GLN A 275 30.10 0.79 2.71
N PRO A 276 29.79 -0.07 1.72
CA PRO A 276 28.87 0.30 0.66
C PRO A 276 27.47 0.55 1.24
N THR A 277 26.79 1.57 0.73
CA THR A 277 25.42 1.92 1.14
C THR A 277 24.57 2.20 -0.09
N ALA A 278 23.28 1.88 -0.01
CA ALA A 278 22.32 2.13 -1.08
C ALA A 278 21.04 2.74 -0.51
N VAL A 279 20.34 3.52 -1.33
CA VAL A 279 19.00 4.03 -1.06
C VAL A 279 18.12 3.75 -2.26
N GLY A 280 17.03 3.01 -2.04
CA GLY A 280 16.02 2.75 -3.06
C GLY A 280 14.98 3.88 -3.09
N ILE A 281 14.70 4.41 -4.28
CA ILE A 281 13.69 5.46 -4.48
C ILE A 281 12.71 4.96 -5.54
N CYS A 282 11.48 4.67 -5.14
CA CYS A 282 10.40 4.36 -6.07
C CYS A 282 9.91 5.65 -6.74
N VAL A 283 9.71 5.62 -8.05
CA VAL A 283 9.32 6.77 -8.86
C VAL A 283 8.11 6.42 -9.70
N ASP A 284 7.08 7.27 -9.67
CA ASP A 284 5.95 7.13 -10.58
C ASP A 284 6.40 7.41 -12.03
N VAL A 285 6.21 6.41 -12.87
CA VAL A 285 6.64 6.42 -14.28
C VAL A 285 5.57 6.94 -15.22
N ARG A 286 4.30 7.08 -14.79
CA ARG A 286 3.17 7.40 -15.69
C ARG A 286 3.42 8.65 -16.53
N ARG A 287 3.95 9.72 -15.93
CA ARG A 287 4.29 10.98 -16.62
C ARG A 287 5.67 11.00 -17.28
N ARG A 288 6.41 9.90 -17.20
CA ARG A 288 7.80 9.79 -17.68
C ARG A 288 7.96 8.87 -18.89
N VAL A 289 6.92 8.11 -19.22
CA VAL A 289 6.87 7.30 -20.45
C VAL A 289 6.28 8.11 -21.59
N ASP A 290 6.54 7.68 -22.83
CA ASP A 290 6.04 8.30 -24.05
C ASP A 290 5.20 7.30 -24.87
N PRO A 291 3.89 7.56 -25.08
CA PRO A 291 3.14 8.70 -24.55
C PRO A 291 2.92 8.61 -23.02
N PRO A 292 2.72 9.75 -22.32
CA PRO A 292 2.40 9.75 -20.90
C PRO A 292 1.13 8.95 -20.62
N LEU A 293 1.15 8.12 -19.58
CA LEU A 293 -0.02 7.42 -19.08
C LEU A 293 -0.85 8.35 -18.20
N ALA A 294 -2.17 8.25 -18.33
CA ALA A 294 -3.08 8.96 -17.44
C ALA A 294 -2.99 8.39 -16.01
N GLY A 295 -2.92 9.32 -15.04
CA GLY A 295 -2.69 9.07 -13.62
C GLY A 295 -2.73 10.35 -12.81
#